data_AF-A0A1E4SI17-F1
#
_entry.id   AF-A0A1E4SI17-F1
#
_cell.length_a   1.000
_cell.length_b   1.000
_cell.length_c   1.000
_cell.angle_alpha   90.00
_cell.angle_beta   90.00
_cell.angle_gamma   90.00
#
_symmetry.space_group_name_H-M   'P 1'
#
loop_
_entity.id
_entity.type
_entity.pdbx_description
1 polymer ?
#
loop_
_entity_poly.entity_id
_entity_poly.type
_entity_poly.pdbx_seq_one_letter_code
_entity_poly.pdbx_strand_id
1 'polypeptide(L)'
;MSSSPSARPPDVQVIDQLFELQESFFAHVLQCLETLDLDEIRLLGLPVGHLGLVSTPELAVRFNLVKKYRLQLAHLHTFDEAERVYTTLFEFISPSLAQLERCFLQKLANFAVEPKNDLSTENHTFLGYFVNYFFPGDQLTRVVQFVRDSPAHLQLCRGNLQASRTMLDTRLPEVFGELSFEMDIFLIKYNLEQYSLLYPHRNTDEKQAAMFKLSILKELAFDPEINDEFEANYENSILRRILNNEMNSSPNTFDESQQKVLDLMEIVTFHLDSIPRVYDLVLQFIELLTLKKVPLENKTTKAPMPNYCHHYKNMLEKWVAECTTLTDRVVEQGTMGLSYTSTFFELGFRLQTFHLLLKDFLNFNIKTSYNRLFYKDELHFYDQIHSYCECFDKIVAIIKTHYTDPDQLRNSKFAEFETTDSLIKDAFFDLHHFHQRFQYERKISRIFHEVQPP
;
A
#
# COMPACT_ATOMS: atom_id res chain seq x y z
N MET A 1 -35.05 -22.06 41.60
CA MET A 1 -34.78 -22.85 40.39
C MET A 1 -34.80 -21.92 39.20
N SER A 2 -33.64 -21.35 38.85
CA SER A 2 -33.44 -20.63 37.59
C SER A 2 -32.81 -21.64 36.63
N SER A 3 -33.60 -22.19 35.71
CA SER A 3 -33.07 -22.96 34.59
C SER A 3 -32.15 -22.03 33.80
N SER A 4 -30.89 -22.43 33.66
CA SER A 4 -30.01 -21.86 32.62
C SER A 4 -30.74 -21.97 31.28
N PRO A 5 -30.62 -20.97 30.39
CA PRO A 5 -31.13 -21.11 29.04
C PRO A 5 -30.46 -22.36 28.43
N SER A 6 -31.26 -23.37 28.09
CA SER A 6 -30.74 -24.59 27.47
C SER A 6 -29.98 -24.16 26.22
N ALA A 7 -28.69 -24.47 26.15
CA ALA A 7 -27.88 -24.21 24.97
C ALA A 7 -28.62 -24.79 23.75
N ARG A 8 -28.85 -23.96 22.72
CA ARG A 8 -29.60 -24.40 21.53
C ARG A 8 -28.92 -25.63 20.92
N PRO A 9 -29.67 -26.57 20.34
CA PRO A 9 -29.10 -27.68 19.58
C PRO A 9 -28.10 -27.19 18.51
N PRO A 10 -26.94 -27.86 18.31
CA PRO A 10 -25.92 -27.41 17.35
C PRO A 10 -26.41 -27.24 15.91
N ASP A 11 -27.35 -28.08 15.48
CA ASP A 11 -28.01 -28.02 14.18
C ASP A 11 -28.89 -26.77 14.02
N VAL A 12 -29.56 -26.32 15.08
CA VAL A 12 -30.28 -25.03 15.12
C VAL A 12 -29.30 -23.85 15.12
N GLN A 13 -28.15 -23.98 15.79
CA GLN A 13 -27.10 -22.95 15.78
C GLN A 13 -26.50 -22.75 14.39
N VAL A 14 -26.35 -23.82 13.59
CA VAL A 14 -25.90 -23.72 12.19
C VAL A 14 -26.84 -22.84 11.37
N ILE A 15 -28.15 -23.00 11.54
CA ILE A 15 -29.16 -22.19 10.84
C ILE A 15 -29.03 -20.71 11.22
N ASP A 16 -28.86 -20.41 12.51
CA ASP A 16 -28.69 -19.04 13.01
C ASP A 16 -27.42 -18.38 12.42
N GLN A 17 -26.31 -19.12 12.41
CA GLN A 17 -25.04 -18.66 11.83
C GLN A 17 -25.10 -18.49 10.31
N LEU A 18 -25.82 -19.35 9.58
CA LEU A 18 -26.04 -19.17 8.15
C LEU A 18 -26.90 -17.93 7.85
N PHE A 19 -27.86 -17.60 8.71
CA PHE A 19 -28.61 -16.35 8.62
C PHE A 19 -27.74 -15.13 8.90
N GLU A 20 -26.91 -15.19 9.93
CA GLU A 20 -25.93 -14.15 10.23
C GLU A 20 -24.98 -13.93 9.06
N LEU A 21 -24.49 -15.00 8.44
CA LEU A 21 -23.63 -14.93 7.27
C LEU A 21 -24.32 -14.22 6.10
N GLN A 22 -25.58 -14.58 5.83
CA GLN A 22 -26.38 -13.92 4.79
C GLN A 22 -26.63 -12.45 5.10
N GLU A 23 -26.97 -12.11 6.34
CA GLU A 23 -27.16 -10.73 6.77
C GLU A 23 -25.88 -9.91 6.58
N SER A 24 -24.75 -10.40 7.08
CA SER A 24 -23.44 -9.75 6.95
C SER A 24 -23.02 -9.61 5.49
N PHE A 25 -23.23 -10.63 4.67
CA PHE A 25 -22.95 -10.58 3.24
C PHE A 25 -23.77 -9.48 2.53
N PHE A 26 -25.09 -9.45 2.76
CA PHE A 26 -25.95 -8.43 2.16
C PHE A 26 -25.65 -7.02 2.69
N ALA A 27 -25.33 -6.88 3.98
CA ALA A 27 -24.92 -5.61 4.57
C ALA A 27 -23.64 -5.09 3.90
N HIS A 28 -22.63 -5.95 3.72
CA HIS A 28 -21.40 -5.60 3.05
C HIS A 28 -21.63 -5.18 1.60
N VAL A 29 -22.38 -5.98 0.82
CA VAL A 29 -22.71 -5.63 -0.58
C VAL A 29 -23.46 -4.29 -0.64
N LEU A 30 -24.42 -4.06 0.24
CA LEU A 30 -25.13 -2.78 0.31
C LEU A 30 -24.19 -1.63 0.67
N GLN A 31 -23.30 -1.79 1.64
CA GLN A 31 -22.33 -0.78 2.03
C GLN A 31 -21.37 -0.44 0.88
N CYS A 32 -20.90 -1.44 0.12
CA CYS A 32 -20.12 -1.21 -1.09
C CYS A 32 -20.93 -0.40 -2.11
N LEU A 33 -22.18 -0.78 -2.37
CA LEU A 33 -23.04 -0.07 -3.32
C LEU A 33 -23.48 1.33 -2.86
N GLU A 34 -23.57 1.58 -1.55
CA GLU A 34 -23.85 2.89 -0.98
C GLU A 34 -22.60 3.80 -0.99
N THR A 35 -21.43 3.21 -0.82
CA THR A 35 -20.15 3.93 -0.96
C THR A 35 -19.92 4.32 -2.41
N LEU A 36 -20.37 3.49 -3.35
CA LEU A 36 -20.30 3.72 -4.78
C LEU A 36 -21.56 4.43 -5.25
N ASP A 37 -21.63 5.75 -5.10
CA ASP A 37 -22.72 6.52 -5.70
C ASP A 37 -22.74 6.26 -7.22
N LEU A 38 -23.94 6.15 -7.80
CA LEU A 38 -24.13 5.96 -9.24
C LEU A 38 -23.42 7.04 -10.05
N ASP A 39 -23.32 8.26 -9.52
CA ASP A 39 -22.60 9.35 -10.17
C ASP A 39 -21.07 9.19 -10.07
N GLU A 40 -20.55 8.59 -9.00
CA GLU A 40 -19.12 8.21 -8.90
C GLU A 40 -18.80 7.06 -9.85
N ILE A 41 -19.66 6.04 -9.92
CA ILE A 41 -19.56 4.96 -10.91
C ILE A 41 -19.50 5.54 -12.34
N ARG A 42 -20.39 6.49 -12.67
CA ARG A 42 -20.39 7.17 -13.99
C ARG A 42 -19.11 7.94 -14.27
N LEU A 43 -18.67 8.75 -13.30
CA LEU A 43 -17.42 9.52 -13.37
C LEU A 43 -16.19 8.63 -13.61
N LEU A 44 -16.19 7.45 -13.01
CA LEU A 44 -15.10 6.48 -13.15
C LEU A 44 -15.13 5.74 -14.51
N GLY A 45 -16.12 6.04 -15.35
CA GLY A 45 -16.28 5.46 -16.68
C GLY A 45 -16.90 4.07 -16.66
N LEU A 46 -17.55 3.68 -15.57
CA LEU A 46 -18.32 2.43 -15.50
C LEU A 46 -19.64 2.63 -16.26
N PRO A 47 -19.91 1.86 -17.31
CA PRO A 47 -21.23 1.84 -17.91
C PRO A 47 -22.23 1.33 -16.85
N VAL A 48 -23.01 2.25 -16.28
CA VAL A 48 -24.04 1.96 -15.26
C VAL A 48 -25.04 0.91 -15.74
N GLY A 49 -25.31 0.89 -17.04
CA GLY A 49 -26.15 -0.13 -17.68
C GLY A 49 -25.50 -1.52 -17.76
N HIS A 50 -24.18 -1.63 -17.61
CA HIS A 50 -23.45 -2.89 -17.69
C HIS A 50 -23.16 -3.52 -16.34
N LEU A 51 -23.13 -2.79 -15.22
CA LEU A 51 -22.96 -3.48 -13.94
C LEU A 51 -24.20 -4.33 -13.57
N GLY A 52 -25.37 -4.05 -14.15
CA GLY A 52 -26.59 -4.85 -13.94
C GLY A 52 -26.91 -5.05 -12.46
N LEU A 53 -26.46 -4.12 -11.63
CA LEU A 53 -26.57 -4.19 -10.18
C LEU A 53 -28.04 -4.34 -9.86
N VAL A 54 -28.35 -5.32 -9.01
CA VAL A 54 -29.65 -5.39 -8.36
C VAL A 54 -29.93 -3.98 -7.85
N SER A 55 -31.11 -3.43 -8.11
CA SER A 55 -31.39 -2.08 -7.65
C SER A 55 -31.14 -2.02 -6.14
N THR A 56 -30.34 -1.07 -5.67
CA THR A 56 -30.01 -0.90 -4.23
C THR A 56 -31.27 -0.98 -3.35
N PRO A 57 -32.44 -0.43 -3.77
CA PRO A 57 -33.70 -0.60 -3.03
C PRO A 57 -34.18 -2.07 -2.92
N GLU A 58 -34.05 -2.87 -3.97
CA GLU A 58 -34.50 -4.26 -3.99
C GLU A 58 -33.59 -5.17 -3.17
N LEU A 59 -32.27 -4.93 -3.20
CA LEU A 59 -31.31 -5.53 -2.26
C LEU A 59 -31.63 -5.14 -0.82
N ALA A 60 -31.89 -3.86 -0.56
CA ALA A 60 -32.24 -3.36 0.78
C ALA A 60 -33.52 -4.00 1.32
N VAL A 61 -34.54 -4.21 0.48
CA VAL A 61 -35.76 -4.95 0.86
C VAL A 61 -35.42 -6.37 1.29
N ARG A 62 -34.57 -7.08 0.53
CA ARG A 62 -34.15 -8.46 0.85
C ARG A 62 -33.29 -8.53 2.10
N PHE A 63 -32.34 -7.62 2.27
CA PHE A 63 -31.55 -7.47 3.50
C PHE A 63 -32.44 -7.25 4.72
N ASN A 64 -33.36 -6.29 4.66
CA ASN A 64 -34.29 -6.00 5.75
C ASN A 64 -35.19 -7.20 6.07
N LEU A 65 -35.54 -8.01 5.07
CA LEU A 65 -36.31 -9.22 5.25
C LEU A 65 -35.50 -10.30 5.97
N VAL A 66 -34.26 -10.58 5.54
CA VAL A 66 -33.32 -11.49 6.24
C VAL A 66 -33.13 -11.06 7.70
N LYS A 67 -32.83 -9.78 7.93
CA LYS A 67 -32.66 -9.20 9.26
C LYS A 67 -33.91 -9.36 10.14
N LYS A 68 -35.10 -9.07 9.60
CA LYS A 68 -36.37 -9.20 10.30
C LYS A 68 -36.62 -10.65 10.74
N TYR A 69 -36.36 -11.61 9.87
CA TYR A 69 -36.62 -13.02 10.16
C TYR A 69 -35.54 -13.67 11.03
N ARG A 70 -34.28 -13.21 10.99
CA ARG A 70 -33.24 -13.60 11.96
C ARG A 70 -33.68 -13.32 13.40
N LEU A 71 -34.27 -12.15 13.66
CA LEU A 71 -34.80 -11.83 14.99
C LEU A 71 -35.92 -12.80 15.42
N GLN A 72 -36.65 -13.38 14.47
CA GLN A 72 -37.72 -14.33 14.74
C GLN A 72 -37.19 -15.76 14.96
N LEU A 73 -36.05 -16.12 14.37
CA LEU A 73 -35.37 -17.40 14.60
C LEU A 73 -34.93 -17.60 16.03
N ALA A 74 -34.71 -16.50 16.77
CA ALA A 74 -34.39 -16.57 18.18
C ALA A 74 -35.46 -17.28 19.02
N HIS A 75 -36.69 -17.37 18.49
CA HIS A 75 -37.85 -18.02 19.11
C HIS A 75 -38.13 -19.43 18.59
N LEU A 76 -37.35 -19.94 17.62
CA LEU A 76 -37.50 -21.29 17.10
C LEU A 76 -36.58 -22.25 17.86
N HIS A 77 -37.14 -23.34 18.37
CA HIS A 77 -36.43 -24.29 19.23
C HIS A 77 -36.20 -25.65 18.57
N THR A 78 -36.82 -25.90 17.42
CA THR A 78 -36.69 -27.15 16.68
C THR A 78 -36.01 -26.91 15.33
N PHE A 79 -35.22 -27.89 14.88
CA PHE A 79 -34.55 -27.84 13.59
C PHE A 79 -35.55 -27.74 12.43
N ASP A 80 -36.63 -28.54 12.45
CA ASP A 80 -37.61 -28.57 11.36
C ASP A 80 -38.34 -27.24 11.17
N GLU A 81 -38.65 -26.51 12.26
CA GLU A 81 -39.26 -25.19 12.18
C GLU A 81 -38.26 -24.16 11.64
N ALA A 82 -37.04 -24.18 12.15
CA ALA A 82 -35.97 -23.29 11.72
C ALA A 82 -35.59 -23.53 10.24
N GLU A 83 -35.50 -24.79 9.81
CA GLU A 83 -35.21 -25.20 8.43
C GLU A 83 -36.29 -24.71 7.45
N ARG A 84 -37.57 -24.83 7.80
CA ARG A 84 -38.67 -24.33 6.95
C ARG A 84 -38.63 -22.83 6.77
N VAL A 85 -38.42 -22.09 7.86
CA VAL A 85 -38.29 -20.63 7.81
C VAL A 85 -37.08 -20.24 6.98
N TYR A 86 -35.93 -20.88 7.23
CA TYR A 86 -34.71 -20.69 6.46
C TYR A 86 -34.94 -20.92 4.96
N THR A 87 -35.49 -22.07 4.58
CA THR A 87 -35.66 -22.46 3.18
C THR A 87 -36.58 -21.49 2.45
N THR A 88 -37.69 -21.07 3.07
CA THR A 88 -38.62 -20.09 2.50
C THR A 88 -37.94 -18.75 2.22
N LEU A 89 -37.09 -18.30 3.16
CA LEU A 89 -36.34 -17.05 3.02
C LEU A 89 -35.23 -17.18 1.98
N PHE A 90 -34.57 -18.34 1.96
CA PHE A 90 -33.54 -18.67 0.99
C PHE A 90 -34.08 -18.64 -0.44
N GLU A 91 -35.26 -19.23 -0.69
CA GLU A 91 -35.94 -19.16 -1.99
C GLU A 91 -36.22 -17.72 -2.44
N PHE A 92 -36.53 -16.84 -1.50
CA PHE A 92 -36.79 -15.42 -1.79
C PHE A 92 -35.53 -14.63 -2.14
N ILE A 93 -34.40 -14.93 -1.51
CA ILE A 93 -33.11 -14.24 -1.75
C ILE A 93 -32.29 -14.88 -2.88
N SER A 94 -32.51 -16.15 -3.19
CA SER A 94 -31.75 -16.92 -4.19
C SER A 94 -31.65 -16.24 -5.56
N PRO A 95 -32.72 -15.61 -6.11
CA PRO A 95 -32.60 -14.84 -7.35
C PRO A 95 -31.60 -13.69 -7.27
N SER A 96 -31.47 -13.02 -6.12
CA SER A 96 -30.46 -11.97 -5.93
C SER A 96 -29.07 -12.55 -5.83
N LEU A 97 -28.90 -13.64 -5.09
CA LEU A 97 -27.59 -14.29 -4.98
C LEU A 97 -27.10 -14.71 -6.36
N ALA A 98 -27.97 -15.31 -7.18
CA ALA A 98 -27.65 -15.66 -8.57
C ALA A 98 -27.37 -14.44 -9.46
N GLN A 99 -28.04 -13.30 -9.21
CA GLN A 99 -27.77 -12.06 -9.93
C GLN A 99 -26.45 -11.42 -9.50
N LEU A 100 -26.15 -11.37 -8.21
CA LEU A 100 -24.87 -10.91 -7.67
C LEU A 100 -23.75 -11.80 -8.18
N GLU A 101 -23.92 -13.12 -8.17
CA GLU A 101 -23.00 -14.09 -8.75
C GLU A 101 -22.74 -13.79 -10.24
N ARG A 102 -23.78 -13.59 -11.06
CA ARG A 102 -23.59 -13.24 -12.47
C ARG A 102 -22.96 -11.87 -12.69
N CYS A 103 -23.34 -10.86 -11.91
CA CYS A 103 -22.82 -9.52 -12.04
C CYS A 103 -21.36 -9.44 -11.60
N PHE A 104 -21.01 -10.11 -10.49
CA PHE A 104 -19.65 -10.14 -9.97
C PHE A 104 -18.79 -11.17 -10.71
N LEU A 105 -19.15 -12.46 -10.76
CA LEU A 105 -18.28 -13.48 -11.38
C LEU A 105 -18.11 -13.32 -12.88
N GLN A 106 -19.20 -13.03 -13.61
CA GLN A 106 -19.16 -13.06 -15.08
C GLN A 106 -18.67 -11.74 -15.70
N LYS A 107 -18.91 -10.59 -15.05
CA LYS A 107 -18.47 -9.29 -15.58
C LYS A 107 -17.14 -8.85 -15.01
N LEU A 108 -16.81 -9.19 -13.76
CA LEU A 108 -15.50 -8.87 -13.19
C LEU A 108 -14.38 -9.71 -13.81
N ALA A 109 -14.65 -10.98 -14.15
CA ALA A 109 -13.73 -11.79 -14.96
C ALA A 109 -13.44 -11.17 -16.34
N ASN A 110 -14.39 -10.43 -16.94
CA ASN A 110 -14.17 -9.70 -18.19
C ASN A 110 -13.38 -8.38 -18.02
N PHE A 111 -13.30 -7.85 -16.78
CA PHE A 111 -12.43 -6.71 -16.43
C PHE A 111 -11.06 -7.17 -15.88
N ALA A 112 -10.86 -8.46 -15.62
CA ALA A 112 -9.55 -9.03 -15.32
C ALA A 112 -8.83 -9.55 -16.59
N VAL A 113 -9.60 -9.88 -17.64
CA VAL A 113 -9.09 -10.35 -18.94
C VAL A 113 -9.02 -9.17 -19.92
N GLU A 114 -7.88 -9.05 -20.61
CA GLU A 114 -7.45 -8.00 -21.57
C GLU A 114 -8.52 -7.09 -22.19
N PRO A 115 -8.17 -5.80 -22.45
CA PRO A 115 -9.11 -4.82 -22.98
C PRO A 115 -9.74 -5.27 -24.30
N LYS A 116 -11.04 -5.56 -24.27
CA LYS A 116 -11.85 -5.70 -25.47
C LYS A 116 -12.12 -4.30 -26.05
N ASN A 117 -11.24 -3.90 -26.97
CA ASN A 117 -11.35 -2.94 -28.07
C ASN A 117 -11.98 -1.54 -27.91
N ASP A 118 -12.61 -1.14 -26.81
CA ASP A 118 -13.24 0.21 -26.70
C ASP A 118 -12.91 0.99 -25.42
N LEU A 119 -12.20 0.40 -24.46
CA LEU A 119 -11.72 1.06 -23.24
C LEU A 119 -10.20 1.25 -23.34
N SER A 120 -9.71 2.47 -23.06
CA SER A 120 -8.27 2.68 -22.90
C SER A 120 -7.72 1.72 -21.83
N THR A 121 -6.52 1.19 -22.05
CA THR A 121 -5.88 0.22 -21.13
C THR A 121 -5.91 0.70 -19.68
N GLU A 122 -5.72 2.00 -19.44
CA GLU A 122 -5.79 2.61 -18.10
C GLU A 122 -7.18 2.54 -17.45
N ASN A 123 -8.25 2.70 -18.23
CA ASN A 123 -9.61 2.56 -17.72
C ASN A 123 -9.89 1.12 -17.30
N HIS A 124 -9.42 0.14 -18.08
CA HIS A 124 -9.61 -1.28 -17.78
C HIS A 124 -8.82 -1.68 -16.51
N THR A 125 -7.55 -1.29 -16.42
CA THR A 125 -6.72 -1.50 -15.22
C THR A 125 -7.33 -0.85 -13.97
N PHE A 126 -7.82 0.38 -14.07
CA PHE A 126 -8.51 1.05 -12.97
C PHE A 126 -9.71 0.25 -12.47
N LEU A 127 -10.55 -0.23 -13.38
CA LEU A 127 -11.75 -0.98 -13.04
C LEU A 127 -11.42 -2.31 -12.38
N GLY A 128 -10.38 -3.00 -12.85
CA GLY A 128 -9.88 -4.21 -12.21
C GLY A 128 -9.49 -3.98 -10.74
N TYR A 129 -8.65 -2.97 -10.47
CA TYR A 129 -8.25 -2.63 -9.09
C TYR A 129 -9.42 -2.18 -8.23
N PHE A 130 -10.24 -1.29 -8.76
CA PHE A 130 -11.39 -0.74 -8.06
C PHE A 130 -12.38 -1.83 -7.64
N VAL A 131 -12.71 -2.73 -8.57
CA VAL A 131 -13.55 -3.87 -8.27
C VAL A 131 -12.91 -4.80 -7.26
N ASN A 132 -11.65 -5.20 -7.47
CA ASN A 132 -10.98 -6.18 -6.61
C ASN A 132 -10.90 -5.69 -5.16
N TYR A 133 -10.84 -4.37 -4.97
CA TYR A 133 -10.85 -3.76 -3.64
C TYR A 133 -12.21 -3.88 -2.93
N PHE A 134 -13.32 -3.58 -3.61
CA PHE A 134 -14.66 -3.70 -3.01
C PHE A 134 -15.18 -5.14 -3.01
N PHE A 135 -14.66 -5.98 -3.90
CA PHE A 135 -15.15 -7.31 -4.21
C PHE A 135 -13.98 -8.23 -4.61
N PRO A 136 -13.12 -8.66 -3.68
CA PRO A 136 -11.99 -9.53 -3.99
C PRO A 136 -12.50 -10.84 -4.57
N GLY A 137 -12.17 -11.07 -5.85
CA GLY A 137 -12.88 -12.03 -6.71
C GLY A 137 -13.01 -13.42 -6.10
N ASP A 138 -11.89 -13.99 -5.64
CA ASP A 138 -11.86 -15.37 -5.11
C ASP A 138 -12.57 -15.52 -3.76
N GLN A 139 -12.53 -14.49 -2.90
CA GLN A 139 -13.15 -14.53 -1.58
C GLN A 139 -14.67 -14.38 -1.71
N LEU A 140 -15.11 -13.38 -2.47
CA LEU A 140 -16.53 -13.17 -2.75
C LEU A 140 -17.16 -14.38 -3.46
N THR A 141 -16.46 -15.00 -4.40
CA THR A 141 -16.92 -16.23 -5.08
C THR A 141 -17.17 -17.33 -4.08
N ARG A 142 -16.23 -17.56 -3.14
CA ARG A 142 -16.35 -18.60 -2.11
C ARG A 142 -17.51 -18.33 -1.17
N VAL A 143 -17.68 -17.09 -0.70
CA VAL A 143 -18.82 -16.69 0.14
C VAL A 143 -20.15 -16.89 -0.59
N VAL A 144 -20.29 -16.40 -1.82
CA VAL A 144 -21.53 -16.53 -2.60
C VAL A 144 -21.86 -18.00 -2.88
N GLN A 145 -20.87 -18.79 -3.26
CA GLN A 145 -21.02 -20.23 -3.51
C GLN A 145 -21.44 -20.97 -2.23
N PHE A 146 -20.80 -20.66 -1.10
CA PHE A 146 -21.14 -21.25 0.20
C PHE A 146 -22.58 -20.90 0.62
N VAL A 147 -22.98 -19.63 0.49
CA VAL A 147 -24.35 -19.21 0.77
C VAL A 147 -25.32 -19.93 -0.18
N ARG A 148 -25.00 -20.08 -1.47
CA ARG A 148 -25.84 -20.78 -2.44
C ARG A 148 -26.06 -22.25 -2.06
N ASP A 149 -25.03 -22.90 -1.55
CA ASP A 149 -25.04 -24.32 -1.18
C ASP A 149 -25.62 -24.56 0.22
N SER A 150 -26.09 -23.50 0.92
CA SER A 150 -26.67 -23.60 2.26
C SER A 150 -27.77 -24.65 2.41
N PRO A 151 -28.72 -24.85 1.46
CA PRO A 151 -29.71 -25.93 1.58
C PRO A 151 -29.07 -27.33 1.67
N ALA A 152 -27.98 -27.56 0.92
CA ALA A 152 -27.25 -28.82 0.99
C ALA A 152 -26.49 -28.96 2.31
N HIS A 153 -25.92 -27.87 2.82
CA HIS A 153 -25.29 -27.85 4.14
C HIS A 153 -26.26 -28.17 5.27
N LEU A 154 -27.49 -27.62 5.22
CA LEU A 154 -28.54 -27.94 6.20
C LEU A 154 -28.95 -29.40 6.14
N GLN A 155 -29.09 -29.96 4.93
CA GLN A 155 -29.43 -31.38 4.76
C GLN A 155 -28.36 -32.31 5.36
N LEU A 156 -27.08 -31.95 5.25
CA LEU A 156 -25.96 -32.68 5.86
C LEU A 156 -25.95 -32.57 7.39
N CYS A 157 -26.39 -31.44 7.95
CA CYS A 157 -26.42 -31.19 9.39
C CYS A 157 -27.62 -31.83 10.09
N ARG A 158 -28.70 -32.14 9.36
CA ARG A 158 -29.95 -32.67 9.93
C ARG A 158 -29.71 -33.98 10.69
N GLY A 159 -29.82 -33.92 12.02
CA GLY A 159 -29.60 -35.07 12.91
C GLY A 159 -28.14 -35.56 12.97
N ASN A 160 -27.19 -34.84 12.36
CA ASN A 160 -25.78 -35.21 12.33
C ASN A 160 -24.95 -34.20 13.14
N LEU A 161 -24.80 -34.49 14.43
CA LEU A 161 -24.11 -33.62 15.39
C LEU A 161 -22.65 -33.32 14.99
N GLN A 162 -21.96 -34.28 14.36
CA GLN A 162 -20.57 -34.09 13.93
C GLN A 162 -20.50 -33.12 12.77
N ALA A 163 -21.38 -33.26 11.78
CA ALA A 163 -21.46 -32.31 10.66
C ALA A 163 -21.81 -30.89 11.13
N SER A 164 -22.76 -30.76 12.07
CA SER A 164 -23.10 -29.46 12.67
C SER A 164 -21.91 -28.81 13.38
N ARG A 165 -21.14 -29.59 14.15
CA ARG A 165 -19.94 -29.07 14.83
C ARG A 165 -18.87 -28.66 13.83
N THR A 166 -18.57 -29.47 12.82
CA THR A 166 -17.62 -29.09 11.77
C THR A 166 -18.05 -27.80 11.08
N MET A 167 -19.35 -27.65 10.79
CA MET A 167 -19.86 -26.42 10.18
C MET A 167 -19.63 -25.19 11.07
N LEU A 168 -19.91 -25.27 12.38
CA LEU A 168 -19.75 -24.19 13.34
C LEU A 168 -18.30 -23.86 13.69
N ASP A 169 -17.46 -24.88 13.82
CA ASP A 169 -16.11 -24.73 14.38
C ASP A 169 -15.06 -24.41 13.30
N THR A 170 -15.34 -24.68 12.02
CA THR A 170 -14.38 -24.49 10.92
C THR A 170 -14.96 -23.73 9.74
N ARG A 171 -15.96 -24.30 9.06
CA ARG A 171 -16.43 -23.75 7.77
C ARG A 171 -17.06 -22.36 7.88
N LEU A 172 -17.98 -22.16 8.82
CA LEU A 172 -18.60 -20.85 9.03
C LEU A 172 -17.57 -19.78 9.44
N PRO A 173 -16.70 -20.02 10.44
CA PRO A 173 -15.62 -19.10 10.78
C PRO A 173 -14.71 -18.73 9.60
N GLU A 174 -14.32 -19.70 8.77
CA GLU A 174 -13.50 -19.44 7.57
C GLU A 174 -14.21 -18.47 6.62
N VAL A 175 -15.49 -18.72 6.31
CA VAL A 175 -16.27 -17.88 5.38
C VAL A 175 -16.62 -16.52 6.00
N PHE A 176 -16.80 -16.43 7.32
CA PHE A 176 -16.89 -15.13 8.01
C PHE A 176 -15.58 -14.36 7.94
N GLY A 177 -14.44 -15.05 8.04
CA GLY A 177 -13.11 -14.47 7.81
C GLY A 177 -12.95 -13.91 6.38
N GLU A 178 -13.52 -14.59 5.39
CA GLU A 178 -13.61 -14.11 4.01
C GLU A 178 -14.56 -12.93 3.82
N LEU A 179 -15.37 -12.55 4.83
CA LEU A 179 -16.24 -11.36 4.82
C LEU A 179 -15.68 -10.21 5.67
N SER A 180 -14.76 -10.48 6.59
CA SER A 180 -14.19 -9.48 7.49
C SER A 180 -13.13 -8.61 6.79
N PHE A 181 -13.55 -7.86 5.77
CA PHE A 181 -12.80 -6.76 5.17
C PHE A 181 -13.02 -5.46 5.97
N GLU A 182 -12.78 -5.49 7.28
CA GLU A 182 -13.28 -4.44 8.18
C GLU A 182 -12.54 -3.09 8.09
N MET A 183 -11.47 -2.94 7.31
CA MET A 183 -10.68 -1.69 7.32
C MET A 183 -10.60 -0.91 6.00
N ASP A 184 -11.03 -1.48 4.89
CA ASP A 184 -10.69 -0.93 3.57
C ASP A 184 -11.77 -0.02 2.96
N ILE A 185 -13.04 -0.40 3.05
CA ILE A 185 -14.14 0.38 2.45
C ILE A 185 -14.26 1.79 3.05
N PHE A 186 -14.06 1.92 4.36
CA PHE A 186 -14.10 3.22 5.04
C PHE A 186 -12.96 4.14 4.57
N LEU A 187 -11.77 3.59 4.36
CA LEU A 187 -10.60 4.35 3.91
C LEU A 187 -10.81 4.87 2.49
N ILE A 188 -11.36 4.06 1.58
CA ILE A 188 -11.68 4.53 0.23
C ILE A 188 -12.81 5.54 0.23
N LYS A 189 -13.88 5.32 1.00
CA LYS A 189 -14.94 6.32 1.12
C LYS A 189 -14.39 7.66 1.57
N TYR A 190 -13.55 7.65 2.61
CA TYR A 190 -12.86 8.84 3.08
C TYR A 190 -12.02 9.48 1.98
N ASN A 191 -11.21 8.70 1.25
CA ASN A 191 -10.40 9.20 0.15
C ASN A 191 -11.26 9.79 -1.00
N LEU A 192 -12.37 9.14 -1.37
CA LEU A 192 -13.34 9.66 -2.36
C LEU A 192 -13.90 11.01 -1.95
N GLU A 193 -14.31 11.15 -0.68
CA GLU A 193 -14.80 12.42 -0.13
C GLU A 193 -13.71 13.50 -0.17
N GLN A 194 -12.48 13.17 0.24
CA GLN A 194 -11.36 14.10 0.21
C GLN A 194 -11.01 14.55 -1.22
N TYR A 195 -10.89 13.63 -2.17
CA TYR A 195 -10.58 13.96 -3.56
C TYR A 195 -11.73 14.70 -4.25
N SER A 196 -12.97 14.46 -3.82
CA SER A 196 -14.13 15.23 -4.26
C SER A 196 -14.07 16.70 -3.85
N LEU A 197 -13.47 17.01 -2.69
CA LEU A 197 -13.20 18.39 -2.27
C LEU A 197 -12.08 19.04 -3.09
N LEU A 198 -11.08 18.26 -3.51
CA LEU A 198 -10.00 18.75 -4.37
C LEU A 198 -10.46 18.98 -5.82
N TYR A 199 -11.40 18.18 -6.32
CA TYR A 199 -11.89 18.22 -7.70
C TYR A 199 -13.42 18.42 -7.76
N PRO A 200 -13.92 19.62 -7.38
CA PRO A 200 -15.35 19.88 -7.25
C PRO A 200 -16.11 19.87 -8.59
N HIS A 201 -15.43 20.08 -9.71
CA HIS A 201 -16.04 20.10 -11.05
C HIS A 201 -15.79 18.82 -11.85
N ARG A 202 -15.38 17.73 -11.20
CA ARG A 202 -15.14 16.42 -11.85
C ARG A 202 -16.31 15.92 -12.72
N ASN A 203 -17.56 16.30 -12.40
CA ASN A 203 -18.76 15.94 -13.18
C ASN A 203 -18.92 16.69 -14.49
N THR A 204 -18.24 17.83 -14.64
CA THR A 204 -18.44 18.77 -15.75
C THR A 204 -17.15 19.06 -16.52
N ASP A 205 -15.99 18.74 -15.93
CA ASP A 205 -14.67 18.99 -16.48
C ASP A 205 -13.91 17.65 -16.62
N GLU A 206 -13.64 17.26 -17.86
CA GLU A 206 -12.97 16.00 -18.23
C GLU A 206 -11.59 15.86 -17.59
N LYS A 207 -10.84 16.96 -17.41
CA LYS A 207 -9.51 16.93 -16.79
C LYS A 207 -9.61 16.74 -15.28
N GLN A 208 -10.57 17.40 -14.62
CA GLN A 208 -10.83 17.13 -13.21
C GLN A 208 -11.33 15.70 -12.97
N ALA A 209 -12.13 15.15 -13.88
CA ALA A 209 -12.53 13.75 -13.84
C ALA A 209 -11.32 12.81 -13.94
N ALA A 210 -10.39 13.08 -14.88
CA ALA A 210 -9.18 12.30 -15.04
C ALA A 210 -8.25 12.37 -13.81
N MET A 211 -8.05 13.56 -13.25
CA MET A 211 -7.26 13.73 -12.01
C MET A 211 -7.90 12.99 -10.83
N PHE A 212 -9.22 13.14 -10.63
CA PHE A 212 -9.95 12.41 -9.61
C PHE A 212 -9.78 10.90 -9.75
N LYS A 213 -9.93 10.37 -10.97
CA LYS A 213 -9.76 8.95 -11.27
C LYS A 213 -8.35 8.46 -10.94
N LEU A 214 -7.31 9.20 -11.33
CA LEU A 214 -5.92 8.82 -11.02
C LEU A 214 -5.61 8.92 -9.52
N SER A 215 -6.19 9.88 -8.81
CA SER A 215 -6.04 9.97 -7.35
C SER A 215 -6.62 8.75 -6.64
N ILE A 216 -7.77 8.25 -7.10
CA ILE A 216 -8.35 7.01 -6.58
C ILE A 216 -7.53 5.78 -7.00
N LEU A 217 -7.05 5.75 -8.24
CA LEU A 217 -6.17 4.67 -8.70
C LEU A 217 -4.90 4.56 -7.87
N LYS A 218 -4.32 5.70 -7.48
CA LYS A 218 -3.14 5.75 -6.62
C LYS A 218 -3.38 5.06 -5.29
N GLU A 219 -4.54 5.28 -4.65
CA GLU A 219 -4.86 4.63 -3.38
C GLU A 219 -5.13 3.13 -3.55
N LEU A 220 -5.73 2.74 -4.68
CA LEU A 220 -6.10 1.34 -4.98
C LEU A 220 -4.94 0.46 -5.46
N ALA A 221 -4.02 1.05 -6.22
CA ALA A 221 -2.86 0.37 -6.77
C ALA A 221 -1.64 0.45 -5.85
N PHE A 222 -1.75 1.16 -4.72
CA PHE A 222 -0.70 1.18 -3.72
C PHE A 222 -0.59 -0.20 -3.09
N ASP A 223 0.53 -0.86 -3.32
CA ASP A 223 0.80 -2.19 -2.83
C ASP A 223 1.98 -2.15 -1.83
N PRO A 224 1.72 -2.37 -0.53
CA PRO A 224 2.80 -2.45 0.46
C PRO A 224 3.72 -3.64 0.19
N GLU A 225 3.23 -4.77 -0.33
CA GLU A 225 4.00 -6.00 -0.53
C GLU A 225 5.15 -5.84 -1.53
N ILE A 226 5.00 -4.96 -2.53
CA ILE A 226 6.09 -4.64 -3.47
C ILE A 226 7.31 -4.05 -2.73
N ASN A 227 7.07 -3.31 -1.65
CA ASN A 227 8.16 -2.73 -0.86
C ASN A 227 8.77 -3.77 0.06
N ASP A 228 7.96 -4.66 0.63
CA ASP A 228 8.43 -5.82 1.39
C ASP A 228 9.30 -6.73 0.50
N GLU A 229 8.91 -6.94 -0.76
CA GLU A 229 9.70 -7.67 -1.75
C GLU A 229 11.00 -6.94 -2.10
N PHE A 230 10.96 -5.61 -2.24
CA PHE A 230 12.15 -4.80 -2.46
C PHE A 230 13.12 -4.88 -1.28
N GLU A 231 12.63 -4.81 -0.05
CA GLU A 231 13.42 -4.94 1.17
C GLU A 231 14.04 -6.34 1.28
N ALA A 232 13.23 -7.38 1.10
CA ALA A 232 13.68 -8.78 1.19
C ALA A 232 14.74 -9.14 0.15
N ASN A 233 14.70 -8.51 -1.03
CA ASN A 233 15.63 -8.76 -2.13
C ASN A 233 16.71 -7.67 -2.29
N TYR A 234 16.84 -6.75 -1.34
CA TYR A 234 17.83 -5.68 -1.45
C TYR A 234 19.25 -6.23 -1.33
N GLU A 235 20.03 -6.08 -2.39
CA GLU A 235 21.45 -6.45 -2.42
C GLU A 235 22.33 -5.21 -2.58
N ASN A 236 23.35 -5.09 -1.72
CA ASN A 236 24.37 -4.04 -1.83
C ASN A 236 25.17 -4.21 -3.13
N SER A 237 24.96 -3.29 -4.08
CA SER A 237 25.56 -3.43 -5.42
C SER A 237 27.09 -3.29 -5.41
N ILE A 238 27.65 -2.54 -4.46
CA ILE A 238 29.10 -2.36 -4.32
C ILE A 238 29.76 -3.70 -3.96
N LEU A 239 29.26 -4.35 -2.91
CA LEU A 239 29.80 -5.65 -2.47
C LEU A 239 29.56 -6.74 -3.52
N ARG A 240 28.39 -6.75 -4.17
CA ARG A 240 28.10 -7.69 -5.27
C ARG A 240 29.07 -7.52 -6.44
N ARG A 241 29.39 -6.27 -6.83
CA ARG A 241 30.37 -5.98 -7.89
C ARG A 241 31.77 -6.46 -7.51
N ILE A 242 32.18 -6.27 -6.25
CA ILE A 242 33.46 -6.79 -5.74
C ILE A 242 33.49 -8.32 -5.84
N LEU A 243 32.47 -9.00 -5.32
CA LEU A 243 32.38 -10.47 -5.35
C LEU A 243 32.44 -11.04 -6.77
N ASN A 244 31.77 -10.39 -7.73
CA ASN A 244 31.80 -10.79 -9.14
C ASN A 244 33.19 -10.60 -9.78
N ASN A 245 33.92 -9.55 -9.42
CA ASN A 245 35.26 -9.26 -9.95
C ASN A 245 36.33 -10.16 -9.32
N GLU A 246 36.12 -10.62 -8.09
CA GLU A 246 37.11 -11.32 -7.29
C GLU A 246 37.17 -12.83 -7.49
N MET A 247 36.36 -13.40 -8.39
CA MET A 247 36.21 -14.86 -8.56
C MET A 247 37.53 -15.67 -8.73
N ASN A 248 38.70 -15.04 -8.89
CA ASN A 248 40.01 -15.72 -8.90
C ASN A 248 41.20 -14.95 -8.26
N SER A 249 40.98 -13.88 -7.47
CA SER A 249 42.10 -12.96 -7.07
C SER A 249 42.13 -12.47 -5.63
N SER A 250 41.22 -12.90 -4.75
CA SER A 250 41.25 -12.49 -3.34
C SER A 250 42.47 -13.06 -2.60
N PRO A 251 43.04 -12.32 -1.62
CA PRO A 251 44.11 -12.83 -0.78
C PRO A 251 43.65 -14.03 0.06
N ASN A 252 44.58 -14.92 0.38
CA ASN A 252 44.27 -16.13 1.17
C ASN A 252 43.86 -15.83 2.62
N THR A 253 44.26 -14.69 3.21
CA THR A 253 43.94 -14.31 4.60
C THR A 253 44.07 -12.80 4.83
N PHE A 254 43.20 -12.22 5.66
CA PHE A 254 43.29 -10.86 6.20
C PHE A 254 43.78 -10.88 7.66
N ASP A 255 44.56 -9.87 8.06
CA ASP A 255 44.93 -9.68 9.46
C ASP A 255 43.75 -9.18 10.33
N GLU A 256 43.93 -9.16 11.65
CA GLU A 256 42.88 -8.80 12.61
C GLU A 256 42.38 -7.35 12.42
N SER A 257 43.25 -6.40 12.06
CA SER A 257 42.86 -5.01 11.84
C SER A 257 42.07 -4.87 10.53
N GLN A 258 42.52 -5.55 9.47
CA GLN A 258 41.83 -5.62 8.20
C GLN A 258 40.42 -6.22 8.34
N GLN A 259 40.25 -7.30 9.11
CA GLN A 259 38.94 -7.89 9.38
C GLN A 259 38.00 -6.90 10.08
N LYS A 260 38.50 -6.17 11.08
CA LYS A 260 37.72 -5.14 11.80
C LYS A 260 37.25 -4.02 10.87
N VAL A 261 38.09 -3.59 9.94
CA VAL A 261 37.71 -2.58 8.93
C VAL A 261 36.65 -3.14 7.98
N LEU A 262 36.78 -4.40 7.53
CA LEU A 262 35.81 -5.04 6.63
C LEU A 262 34.41 -5.10 7.25
N ASP A 263 34.29 -5.43 8.55
CA ASP A 263 33.00 -5.41 9.26
C ASP A 263 32.33 -4.02 9.21
N LEU A 264 33.13 -2.96 9.36
CA LEU A 264 32.62 -1.57 9.28
C LEU A 264 32.24 -1.19 7.85
N MET A 265 32.97 -1.71 6.86
CA MET A 265 32.74 -1.42 5.45
C MET A 265 31.44 -2.01 4.90
N GLU A 266 30.93 -3.09 5.48
CA GLU A 266 29.62 -3.64 5.10
C GLU A 266 28.51 -2.59 5.31
N ILE A 267 28.49 -1.95 6.48
CA ILE A 267 27.55 -0.88 6.83
C ILE A 267 27.79 0.37 5.96
N VAL A 268 29.04 0.82 5.83
CA VAL A 268 29.37 2.05 5.09
C VAL A 268 29.02 1.90 3.61
N THR A 269 29.33 0.75 2.99
CA THR A 269 29.01 0.51 1.58
C THR A 269 27.52 0.38 1.35
N PHE A 270 26.75 -0.17 2.30
CA PHE A 270 25.29 -0.19 2.21
C PHE A 270 24.72 1.24 2.09
N HIS A 271 25.14 2.15 2.97
CA HIS A 271 24.65 3.52 2.92
C HIS A 271 25.11 4.27 1.67
N LEU A 272 26.32 4.00 1.16
CA LEU A 272 26.74 4.57 -0.12
C LEU A 272 25.89 4.08 -1.30
N ASP A 273 25.48 2.81 -1.27
CA ASP A 273 24.63 2.21 -2.28
C ASP A 273 23.17 2.70 -2.21
N SER A 274 22.68 3.02 -1.01
CA SER A 274 21.29 3.48 -0.81
C SER A 274 21.09 4.96 -1.18
N ILE A 275 22.12 5.80 -1.03
CA ILE A 275 22.04 7.25 -1.27
C ILE A 275 21.51 7.62 -2.66
N PRO A 276 21.98 7.05 -3.80
CA PRO A 276 21.44 7.37 -5.11
C PRO A 276 19.92 7.20 -5.20
N ARG A 277 19.35 6.22 -4.50
CA ARG A 277 17.91 5.96 -4.47
C ARG A 277 17.15 6.99 -3.63
N VAL A 278 17.69 7.38 -2.47
CA VAL A 278 17.16 8.47 -1.66
C VAL A 278 17.21 9.79 -2.44
N TYR A 279 18.31 10.03 -3.15
CA TYR A 279 18.48 11.18 -4.04
C TYR A 279 17.39 11.23 -5.13
N ASP A 280 17.14 10.11 -5.81
CA ASP A 280 16.12 10.04 -6.84
C ASP A 280 14.75 10.42 -6.27
N LEU A 281 14.39 9.90 -5.09
CA LEU A 281 13.14 10.25 -4.39
C LEU A 281 13.05 11.74 -4.06
N VAL A 282 14.13 12.32 -3.54
CA VAL A 282 14.21 13.77 -3.25
C VAL A 282 14.02 14.60 -4.52
N LEU A 283 14.57 14.17 -5.66
CA LEU A 283 14.34 14.84 -6.94
C LEU A 283 12.87 14.73 -7.38
N GLN A 284 12.24 13.56 -7.25
CA GLN A 284 10.82 13.42 -7.62
C GLN A 284 9.96 14.33 -6.75
N PHE A 285 10.26 14.37 -5.45
CA PHE A 285 9.60 15.27 -4.52
C PHE A 285 9.73 16.75 -4.93
N ILE A 286 10.94 17.21 -5.24
CA ILE A 286 11.15 18.59 -5.71
C ILE A 286 10.38 18.87 -7.02
N GLU A 287 10.39 17.93 -7.96
CA GLU A 287 9.64 18.04 -9.20
C GLU A 287 8.14 18.15 -8.92
N LEU A 288 7.60 17.31 -8.04
CA LEU A 288 6.18 17.34 -7.67
C LEU A 288 5.79 18.66 -7.01
N LEU A 289 6.61 19.16 -6.07
CA LEU A 289 6.39 20.49 -5.51
C LEU A 289 6.39 21.57 -6.59
N THR A 290 7.28 21.45 -7.59
CA THR A 290 7.33 22.39 -8.72
C THR A 290 6.03 22.37 -9.49
N LEU A 291 5.60 21.17 -9.89
CA LEU A 291 4.40 20.98 -10.69
C LEU A 291 3.15 21.48 -9.93
N LYS A 292 3.02 21.09 -8.67
CA LYS A 292 1.88 21.46 -7.82
C LYS A 292 1.83 22.93 -7.38
N LYS A 293 2.93 23.68 -7.46
CA LYS A 293 3.01 25.09 -7.02
C LYS A 293 2.55 26.10 -8.06
N VAL A 294 2.83 25.88 -9.34
CA VAL A 294 2.40 26.76 -10.47
C VAL A 294 0.89 27.09 -10.47
N PRO A 295 -0.02 26.20 -10.03
CA PRO A 295 -1.44 26.51 -9.90
C PRO A 295 -1.83 27.52 -8.80
N LEU A 296 -1.11 27.52 -7.67
CA LEU A 296 -1.48 28.30 -6.48
C LEU A 296 -0.95 29.74 -6.53
N GLU A 297 0.19 29.95 -7.20
CA GLU A 297 0.84 31.27 -7.27
C GLU A 297 0.23 32.22 -8.31
N ASN A 298 -0.65 31.72 -9.19
CA ASN A 298 -1.40 32.55 -10.14
C ASN A 298 -2.44 33.48 -9.50
N LYS A 299 -2.55 33.55 -8.15
CA LYS A 299 -3.48 34.46 -7.50
C LYS A 299 -2.93 35.54 -6.57
N THR A 300 -1.69 35.53 -6.05
CA THR A 300 -1.20 36.72 -5.30
C THR A 300 0.25 36.76 -4.82
N THR A 301 1.07 35.72 -4.96
CA THR A 301 2.42 35.75 -4.39
C THR A 301 3.47 35.28 -5.39
N LYS A 302 4.22 36.24 -5.92
CA LYS A 302 5.50 36.02 -6.61
C LYS A 302 6.56 35.56 -5.59
N ALA A 303 6.42 34.37 -5.01
CA ALA A 303 7.56 33.73 -4.39
C ALA A 303 8.20 32.87 -5.48
N PRO A 304 9.24 33.34 -6.21
CA PRO A 304 9.89 32.52 -7.21
C PRO A 304 10.26 31.19 -6.54
N MET A 305 9.88 30.08 -7.16
CA MET A 305 10.46 28.81 -6.77
C MET A 305 11.97 28.98 -6.88
N PRO A 306 12.71 28.94 -5.77
CA PRO A 306 14.02 29.56 -5.79
C PRO A 306 14.94 28.72 -6.68
N ASN A 307 15.89 29.40 -7.34
CA ASN A 307 17.07 28.81 -7.99
C ASN A 307 17.77 27.71 -7.16
N TYR A 308 17.43 27.63 -5.86
CA TYR A 308 17.65 26.56 -4.92
C TYR A 308 17.44 25.13 -5.45
N CYS A 309 16.34 24.85 -6.19
CA CYS A 309 16.10 23.47 -6.68
C CYS A 309 17.13 23.05 -7.74
N HIS A 310 17.46 23.96 -8.65
CA HIS A 310 18.48 23.72 -9.66
C HIS A 310 19.89 23.67 -9.04
N HIS A 311 20.18 24.56 -8.08
CA HIS A 311 21.43 24.56 -7.34
C HIS A 311 21.65 23.26 -6.55
N TYR A 312 20.62 22.78 -5.84
CA TYR A 312 20.67 21.56 -5.06
C TYR A 312 20.81 20.31 -5.95
N LYS A 313 20.05 20.25 -7.04
CA LYS A 313 20.19 19.22 -8.07
C LYS A 313 21.63 19.14 -8.58
N ASN A 314 22.23 20.26 -8.98
CA ASN A 314 23.62 20.30 -9.48
C ASN A 314 24.64 19.86 -8.42
N MET A 315 24.46 20.27 -7.14
CA MET A 315 25.34 19.87 -6.04
C MET A 315 25.28 18.36 -5.79
N LEU A 316 24.09 17.77 -5.83
CA LEU A 316 23.90 16.33 -5.67
C LEU A 316 24.40 15.54 -6.88
N GLU A 317 24.13 15.97 -8.11
CA GLU A 317 24.67 15.32 -9.32
C GLU A 317 26.20 15.26 -9.28
N LYS A 318 26.83 16.36 -8.85
CA LYS A 318 28.28 16.40 -8.63
C LYS A 318 28.72 15.42 -7.54
N TRP A 319 28.01 15.37 -6.41
CA TRP A 319 28.30 14.41 -5.34
C TRP A 319 28.17 12.96 -5.83
N VAL A 320 27.12 12.62 -6.58
CA VAL A 320 26.89 11.27 -7.14
C VAL A 320 28.02 10.88 -8.10
N ALA A 321 28.45 11.79 -8.97
CA ALA A 321 29.58 11.53 -9.88
C ALA A 321 30.90 11.28 -9.14
N GLU A 322 31.19 12.09 -8.11
CA GLU A 322 32.37 11.91 -7.27
C GLU A 322 32.32 10.61 -6.46
N CYS A 323 31.15 10.26 -5.93
CA CYS A 323 30.91 9.01 -5.20
C CYS A 323 31.06 7.80 -6.11
N THR A 324 30.50 7.85 -7.33
CA THR A 324 30.60 6.76 -8.32
C THR A 324 32.06 6.49 -8.68
N THR A 325 32.86 7.54 -8.92
CA THR A 325 34.29 7.41 -9.22
C THR A 325 35.05 6.73 -8.07
N LEU A 326 34.73 7.09 -6.83
CA LEU A 326 35.31 6.48 -5.63
C LEU A 326 34.90 5.00 -5.51
N THR A 327 33.61 4.72 -5.66
CA THR A 327 33.06 3.37 -5.60
C THR A 327 33.66 2.47 -6.68
N ASP A 328 33.80 2.95 -7.91
CA ASP A 328 34.41 2.18 -8.99
C ASP A 328 35.87 1.83 -8.68
N ARG A 329 36.64 2.78 -8.15
CA ARG A 329 38.02 2.53 -7.71
C ARG A 329 38.08 1.50 -6.57
N VAL A 330 37.15 1.55 -5.61
CA VAL A 330 37.06 0.57 -4.53
C VAL A 330 36.69 -0.81 -5.07
N VAL A 331 35.74 -0.87 -6.02
CA VAL A 331 35.34 -2.10 -6.71
C VAL A 331 36.48 -2.72 -7.50
N GLU A 332 37.31 -1.91 -8.18
CA GLU A 332 38.51 -2.36 -8.88
C GLU A 332 39.58 -2.93 -7.94
N GLN A 333 39.70 -2.35 -6.74
CA GLN A 333 40.63 -2.82 -5.70
C GLN A 333 40.13 -4.04 -4.93
N GLY A 334 38.85 -4.41 -5.10
CA GLY A 334 38.23 -5.56 -4.45
C GLY A 334 38.15 -5.43 -2.92
N THR A 335 38.00 -6.57 -2.26
CA THR A 335 37.98 -6.74 -0.80
C THR A 335 39.27 -6.23 -0.17
N MET A 336 40.40 -6.30 -0.89
CA MET A 336 41.65 -5.65 -0.45
C MET A 336 41.51 -4.14 -0.32
N GLY A 337 40.88 -3.48 -1.29
CA GLY A 337 40.58 -2.04 -1.23
C GLY A 337 39.73 -1.67 -0.02
N LEU A 338 38.75 -2.51 0.33
CA LEU A 338 37.89 -2.31 1.51
C LEU A 338 38.64 -2.49 2.83
N SER A 339 39.65 -3.36 2.88
CA SER A 339 40.41 -3.63 4.11
C SER A 339 41.27 -2.46 4.61
N TYR A 340 41.44 -1.40 3.80
CA TYR A 340 42.25 -0.25 4.17
C TYR A 340 41.46 0.80 4.96
N THR A 341 41.99 1.18 6.12
CA THR A 341 41.49 2.29 6.97
C THR A 341 41.34 3.61 6.19
N SER A 342 42.25 3.90 5.25
CA SER A 342 42.14 5.10 4.40
C SER A 342 40.88 5.10 3.54
N THR A 343 40.50 3.93 3.01
CA THR A 343 39.27 3.77 2.24
C THR A 343 38.05 4.02 3.13
N PHE A 344 38.07 3.51 4.36
CA PHE A 344 36.96 3.73 5.32
C PHE A 344 36.72 5.21 5.56
N PHE A 345 37.79 6.00 5.74
CA PHE A 345 37.68 7.45 5.91
C PHE A 345 37.18 8.15 4.65
N GLU A 346 37.65 7.76 3.47
CA GLU A 346 37.21 8.40 2.23
C GLU A 346 35.72 8.14 1.95
N LEU A 347 35.27 6.91 2.17
CA LEU A 347 33.86 6.54 2.09
C LEU A 347 33.02 7.26 3.17
N GLY A 348 33.50 7.30 4.41
CA GLY A 348 32.85 8.03 5.52
C GLY A 348 32.73 9.53 5.26
N PHE A 349 33.74 10.15 4.65
CA PHE A 349 33.69 11.54 4.22
C PHE A 349 32.60 11.79 3.16
N ARG A 350 32.36 10.82 2.26
CA ARG A 350 31.25 10.92 1.29
C ARG A 350 29.90 10.87 1.96
N LEU A 351 29.70 9.96 2.93
CA LEU A 351 28.49 9.93 3.76
C LEU A 351 28.27 11.26 4.48
N GLN A 352 29.32 11.81 5.12
CA GLN A 352 29.24 13.11 5.78
C GLN A 352 28.86 14.23 4.81
N THR A 353 29.45 14.25 3.61
CA THR A 353 29.15 15.27 2.61
C THR A 353 27.71 15.17 2.14
N PHE A 354 27.20 13.96 1.87
CA PHE A 354 25.78 13.76 1.51
C PHE A 354 24.84 14.24 2.62
N HIS A 355 25.15 13.92 3.86
CA HIS A 355 24.37 14.35 5.01
C HIS A 355 24.28 15.89 5.14
N LEU A 356 25.37 16.60 4.86
CA LEU A 356 25.35 18.07 4.82
C LEU A 356 24.44 18.59 3.70
N LEU A 357 24.50 17.99 2.51
CA LEU A 357 23.57 18.31 1.42
C LEU A 357 22.12 18.08 1.86
N LEU A 358 21.84 16.94 2.48
CA LEU A 358 20.49 16.61 2.93
C LEU A 358 19.99 17.61 4.00
N LYS A 359 20.81 17.93 5.00
CA LYS A 359 20.49 18.96 6.01
C LYS A 359 20.21 20.31 5.38
N ASP A 360 21.03 20.72 4.41
CA ASP A 360 20.83 21.98 3.70
C ASP A 360 19.46 22.00 3.02
N PHE A 361 19.09 20.92 2.32
CA PHE A 361 17.78 20.76 1.68
C PHE A 361 16.60 20.81 2.67
N LEU A 362 16.74 20.16 3.82
CA LEU A 362 15.71 20.10 4.85
C LEU A 362 15.51 21.41 5.61
N ASN A 363 16.39 22.40 5.44
CA ASN A 363 16.18 23.75 5.96
C ASN A 363 15.08 24.52 5.21
N PHE A 364 14.55 23.96 4.11
CA PHE A 364 13.42 24.55 3.39
C PHE A 364 12.08 24.25 4.08
N ASN A 365 11.43 25.28 4.65
CA ASN A 365 10.17 25.11 5.37
C ASN A 365 8.96 24.97 4.44
N ILE A 366 8.50 23.73 4.24
CA ILE A 366 7.33 23.38 3.40
C ILE A 366 6.02 23.51 4.18
N LYS A 367 6.00 23.26 5.50
CA LYS A 367 4.77 23.00 6.26
C LYS A 367 3.82 24.20 6.42
N THR A 368 4.30 25.42 6.19
CA THR A 368 3.52 26.66 6.44
C THR A 368 2.74 27.17 5.23
N SER A 369 2.99 26.63 4.02
CA SER A 369 2.58 27.31 2.77
C SER A 369 1.61 26.50 1.89
N TYR A 370 1.34 25.24 2.21
CA TYR A 370 0.68 24.31 1.30
C TYR A 370 -0.64 23.75 1.83
N ASN A 371 -1.60 23.55 0.93
CA ASN A 371 -2.85 22.86 1.26
C ASN A 371 -2.54 21.41 1.65
N ARG A 372 -2.75 21.07 2.93
CA ARG A 372 -2.41 19.75 3.49
C ARG A 372 -3.00 18.58 2.72
N LEU A 373 -4.19 18.76 2.13
CA LEU A 373 -4.85 17.70 1.39
C LEU A 373 -4.24 17.50 0.00
N PHE A 374 -3.86 18.60 -0.67
CA PHE A 374 -3.27 18.54 -2.02
C PHE A 374 -1.81 18.07 -2.01
N TYR A 375 -1.11 18.30 -0.90
CA TYR A 375 0.30 17.91 -0.69
C TYR A 375 0.45 16.79 0.35
N LYS A 376 -0.58 15.94 0.53
CA LYS A 376 -0.60 14.91 1.58
C LYS A 376 0.64 14.01 1.53
N ASP A 377 0.95 13.45 0.37
CA ASP A 377 2.10 12.54 0.20
C ASP A 377 3.43 13.27 0.25
N GLU A 378 3.53 14.49 -0.29
CA GLU A 378 4.72 15.32 -0.19
C GLU A 378 5.04 15.70 1.26
N LEU A 379 4.04 16.11 2.03
CA LEU A 379 4.23 16.44 3.44
C LEU A 379 4.62 15.20 4.26
N HIS A 380 4.04 14.03 3.95
CA HIS A 380 4.41 12.78 4.60
C HIS A 380 5.84 12.37 4.23
N PHE A 381 6.23 12.44 2.95
CA PHE A 381 7.60 12.21 2.53
C PHE A 381 8.57 13.17 3.22
N TYR A 382 8.21 14.45 3.32
CA TYR A 382 9.03 15.46 4.00
C TYR A 382 9.28 15.09 5.47
N ASP A 383 8.28 14.56 6.17
CA ASP A 383 8.44 14.08 7.54
C ASP A 383 9.35 12.85 7.61
N GLN A 384 9.18 11.90 6.69
CA GLN A 384 10.01 10.69 6.66
C GLN A 384 11.48 10.98 6.31
N ILE A 385 11.75 11.90 5.38
CA ILE A 385 13.12 12.26 5.02
C ILE A 385 13.83 13.03 6.15
N HIS A 386 13.08 13.77 6.98
CA HIS A 386 13.59 14.35 8.22
C HIS A 386 14.01 13.27 9.20
N SER A 387 13.16 12.27 9.45
CA SER A 387 13.49 11.13 10.31
C SER A 387 14.68 10.32 9.81
N TYR A 388 14.77 10.08 8.50
CA TYR A 388 15.95 9.48 7.87
C TYR A 388 17.21 10.31 8.12
N CYS A 389 17.15 11.63 7.93
CA CYS A 389 18.29 12.52 8.17
C CYS A 389 18.73 12.55 9.64
N GLU A 390 17.81 12.52 10.59
CA GLU A 390 18.10 12.45 12.03
C GLU A 390 18.81 11.14 12.41
N CYS A 391 18.38 10.02 11.83
CA CYS A 391 19.06 8.74 12.03
C CYS A 391 20.46 8.76 11.38
N PHE A 392 20.57 9.30 10.18
CA PHE A 392 21.82 9.39 9.43
C PHE A 392 22.86 10.29 10.13
N ASP A 393 22.43 11.35 10.81
CA ASP A 393 23.31 12.22 11.63
C ASP A 393 24.05 11.42 12.70
N LYS A 394 23.42 10.40 13.29
CA LYS A 394 24.04 9.54 14.31
C LYS A 394 25.18 8.72 13.72
N ILE A 395 25.00 8.08 12.55
CA ILE A 395 26.08 7.35 11.88
C ILE A 395 27.25 8.27 11.53
N VAL A 396 26.96 9.45 10.97
CA VAL A 396 28.00 10.43 10.62
C VAL A 396 28.74 10.91 11.87
N ALA A 397 28.03 11.13 12.98
CA ALA A 397 28.64 11.50 14.25
C ALA A 397 29.55 10.39 14.82
N ILE A 398 29.11 9.12 14.76
CA ILE A 398 29.90 7.96 15.17
C ILE A 398 31.19 7.86 14.34
N ILE A 399 31.08 7.89 13.01
CA ILE A 399 32.23 7.85 12.09
C ILE A 399 33.19 9.01 12.39
N LYS A 400 32.68 10.23 12.58
CA LYS A 400 33.48 11.42 12.86
C LYS A 400 34.18 11.35 14.23
N THR A 401 33.55 10.77 15.24
CA THR A 401 34.11 10.67 16.59
C THR A 401 35.27 9.68 16.61
N HIS A 402 35.21 8.64 15.79
CA HIS A 402 36.23 7.59 15.70
C HIS A 402 37.10 7.70 14.44
N TYR A 403 37.16 8.88 13.83
CA TYR A 403 37.89 9.14 12.58
C TYR A 403 39.41 8.99 12.68
N THR A 404 39.95 8.79 13.89
CA THR A 404 41.38 8.61 14.13
C THR A 404 41.73 7.16 14.49
N ASP A 405 40.75 6.33 14.82
CA ASP A 405 40.93 4.95 15.26
C ASP A 405 39.67 4.10 14.99
N PRO A 406 39.55 3.46 13.81
CA PRO A 406 38.46 2.54 13.51
C PRO A 406 38.45 1.29 14.41
N ASP A 407 39.60 0.89 14.95
CA ASP A 407 39.67 -0.22 15.90
C ASP A 407 38.92 0.15 17.18
N GLN A 408 39.00 1.41 17.63
CA GLN A 408 38.20 1.90 18.77
C GLN A 408 36.69 1.84 18.50
N LEU A 409 36.25 2.21 17.30
CA LEU A 409 34.85 2.09 16.88
C LEU A 409 34.39 0.63 16.96
N ARG A 410 35.16 -0.28 16.37
CA ARG A 410 34.84 -1.71 16.35
C ARG A 410 34.82 -2.34 17.74
N ASN A 411 35.73 -1.94 18.62
CA ASN A 411 35.89 -2.56 19.94
C ASN A 411 34.92 -2.01 21.00
N SER A 412 34.45 -0.76 20.87
CA SER A 412 33.70 -0.09 21.95
C SER A 412 32.31 0.41 21.57
N LYS A 413 32.03 0.59 20.27
CA LYS A 413 30.82 1.25 19.76
C LYS A 413 30.12 0.50 18.64
N PHE A 414 30.59 -0.69 18.28
CA PHE A 414 30.04 -1.45 17.16
C PHE A 414 28.55 -1.79 17.31
N ALA A 415 28.11 -2.21 18.50
CA ALA A 415 26.69 -2.49 18.74
C ALA A 415 25.79 -1.23 18.59
N GLU A 416 26.30 -0.06 18.98
CA GLU A 416 25.61 1.22 18.75
C GLU A 416 25.58 1.57 17.26
N PHE A 417 26.67 1.27 16.54
CA PHE A 417 26.78 1.46 15.10
C PHE A 417 25.81 0.55 14.32
N GLU A 418 25.74 -0.74 14.64
CA GLU A 418 24.78 -1.69 14.06
C GLU A 418 23.32 -1.32 14.38
N THR A 419 23.03 -0.95 15.63
CA THR A 419 21.68 -0.51 16.00
C THR A 419 21.27 0.73 15.20
N THR A 420 22.21 1.66 14.99
CA THR A 420 21.95 2.86 14.19
C THR A 420 21.79 2.53 12.71
N ASP A 421 22.59 1.61 12.16
CA ASP A 421 22.45 1.08 10.80
C ASP A 421 21.05 0.49 10.57
N SER A 422 20.56 -0.36 11.48
CA SER A 422 19.20 -0.91 11.38
C SER A 422 18.13 0.18 11.32
N LEU A 423 18.20 1.19 12.19
CA LEU A 423 17.25 2.30 12.18
C LEU A 423 17.29 3.11 10.87
N ILE A 424 18.47 3.29 10.27
CA ILE A 424 18.61 3.99 9.00
C ILE A 424 18.07 3.14 7.84
N LYS A 425 18.28 1.81 7.89
CA LYS A 425 17.71 0.85 6.94
C LYS A 425 16.20 0.88 6.96
N ASP A 426 15.59 0.79 8.14
CA ASP A 426 14.14 0.89 8.31
C ASP A 426 13.61 2.20 7.68
N ALA A 427 14.22 3.34 8.05
CA ALA A 427 13.84 4.64 7.49
C ALA A 427 14.08 4.74 5.97
N PHE A 428 15.09 4.05 5.44
CA PHE A 428 15.36 4.00 4.00
C PHE A 428 14.29 3.20 3.24
N PHE A 429 13.90 2.04 3.75
CA PHE A 429 12.83 1.24 3.15
C PHE A 429 11.47 1.94 3.27
N ASP A 430 11.22 2.64 4.38
CA ASP A 430 10.03 3.50 4.54
C ASP A 430 9.94 4.59 3.46
N LEU A 431 11.07 5.22 3.11
CA LEU A 431 11.13 6.22 2.04
C LEU A 431 10.79 5.62 0.68
N HIS A 432 11.14 4.35 0.44
CA HIS A 432 10.92 3.69 -0.85
C HIS A 432 9.44 3.47 -1.19
N HIS A 433 8.55 3.41 -0.20
CA HIS A 433 7.09 3.41 -0.41
C HIS A 433 6.60 4.60 -1.25
N PHE A 434 7.31 5.73 -1.22
CA PHE A 434 6.94 6.92 -1.99
C PHE A 434 7.22 6.80 -3.48
N HIS A 435 8.03 5.83 -3.93
CA HIS A 435 8.33 5.67 -5.35
C HIS A 435 7.06 5.43 -6.17
N GLN A 436 6.20 4.51 -5.74
CA GLN A 436 4.93 4.24 -6.39
C GLN A 436 4.00 5.46 -6.34
N ARG A 437 3.87 6.08 -5.15
CA ARG A 437 3.00 7.24 -4.94
C ARG A 437 3.39 8.43 -5.84
N PHE A 438 4.68 8.74 -5.92
CA PHE A 438 5.19 9.84 -6.72
C PHE A 438 5.00 9.64 -8.23
N GLN A 439 5.00 8.41 -8.72
CA GLN A 439 4.68 8.14 -10.13
C GLN A 439 3.24 8.55 -10.48
N TYR A 440 2.28 8.22 -9.61
CA TYR A 440 0.88 8.64 -9.80
C TYR A 440 0.71 10.15 -9.63
N GLU A 441 1.34 10.75 -8.63
CA GLU A 441 1.31 12.20 -8.41
C GLU A 441 1.87 12.99 -9.60
N ARG A 442 2.91 12.46 -10.26
CA ARG A 442 3.44 13.06 -11.50
C ARG A 442 2.41 13.00 -12.63
N LYS A 443 1.72 11.87 -12.81
CA LYS A 443 0.66 11.74 -13.82
C LYS A 443 -0.49 12.73 -13.55
N ILE A 444 -0.95 12.82 -12.31
CA ILE A 444 -2.00 13.77 -11.89
C ILE A 444 -1.56 15.21 -12.16
N SER A 445 -0.34 15.57 -11.74
CA SER A 445 0.17 16.94 -11.88
C SER A 445 0.36 17.34 -13.35
N ARG A 446 0.73 16.42 -14.25
CA ARG A 446 0.85 16.71 -15.70
C ARG A 446 -0.49 17.10 -16.33
N ILE A 447 -1.56 16.38 -16.01
CA ILE A 447 -2.92 16.72 -16.46
C ILE A 447 -3.31 18.13 -15.98
N PHE A 448 -2.88 18.49 -14.77
CA PHE A 448 -3.10 19.82 -14.22
C PHE A 448 -2.40 20.92 -15.06
N HIS A 449 -1.20 20.70 -15.58
CA HIS A 449 -0.47 21.73 -16.35
C HIS A 449 -0.92 21.92 -17.79
N GLU A 450 -1.54 20.91 -18.40
CA GLU A 450 -2.20 21.05 -19.70
C GLU A 450 -3.41 22.03 -19.66
N VAL A 451 -3.70 22.62 -18.49
CA VAL A 451 -4.80 23.58 -18.23
C VAL A 451 -4.36 25.05 -18.35
N GLN A 452 -3.06 25.38 -18.32
CA GLN A 452 -2.66 26.79 -18.45
C GLN A 452 -2.54 27.18 -19.94
N PRO A 453 -3.30 28.18 -20.44
CA PRO A 453 -3.01 28.76 -21.74
C PRO A 453 -1.61 29.40 -21.69
N PRO A 454 -0.88 29.43 -22.82
CA PRO A 454 0.41 30.10 -22.93
C PRO A 454 0.35 31.59 -22.58
#